data_AF-A0A918RD98-F1
#
_entry.id   AF-A0A918RD98-F1
#
_cell.length_a   1.000
_cell.length_b   1.000
_cell.length_c   1.000
_cell.angle_alpha   90.00
_cell.angle_beta   90.00
_cell.angle_gamma   90.00
#
_symmetry.space_group_name_H-M   'P 1'
#
loop_
_entity.id
_entity.type
_entity.pdbx_description
1 polymer ?
#
loop_
_entity_poly.entity_id
_entity_poly.type
_entity_poly.pdbx_seq_one_letter_code
_entity_poly.pdbx_strand_id
1 'polypeptide(L)'
;MIKFFRKIRYDLMEKNKTGKYLKYAIGEIILVVIGILIALQINNFNNNKQQRNKEQGYLLSLQTEFKTNLKKINICLNENEKRINAAEDMLSLFDNNIRDTISDRAISELIHLVFGGEATYKPSKGVLTDIISSGNLNLIQNKQLRQHLASFESELDFLKLQETSTHSSKDEMQKLFNKNGSVRKVLIDKGLVFENKSISDTTNNKKIFSLVEFENILLDYYLTIKAANGERFFKGIKEHIEQILVELDSEIKK
;
A
#
# COMPACT_ATOMS: atom_id res chain seq x y z
N MET A 1 -44.19 -39.48 -14.78
CA MET A 1 -43.51 -39.74 -16.06
C MET A 1 -42.98 -41.18 -16.21
N ILE A 2 -42.36 -41.78 -15.18
CA ILE A 2 -41.76 -43.13 -15.29
C ILE A 2 -42.76 -44.22 -15.73
N LYS A 3 -44.02 -44.23 -15.26
CA LYS A 3 -44.99 -45.29 -15.60
C LYS A 3 -45.46 -45.26 -17.07
N PHE A 4 -45.51 -44.08 -17.70
CA PHE A 4 -45.99 -43.92 -19.08
C PHE A 4 -44.96 -44.42 -20.10
N PHE A 5 -43.71 -43.96 -19.96
CA PHE A 5 -42.60 -44.44 -20.78
C PHE A 5 -42.29 -45.92 -20.53
N ARG A 6 -42.43 -46.39 -19.28
CA ARG A 6 -42.31 -47.81 -18.95
C ARG A 6 -43.35 -48.68 -19.67
N LYS A 7 -44.62 -48.26 -19.72
CA LYS A 7 -45.69 -49.02 -20.39
C LYS A 7 -45.46 -49.12 -21.91
N ILE A 8 -45.04 -48.01 -22.54
CA ILE A 8 -44.69 -47.97 -23.96
C ILE A 8 -43.50 -48.89 -24.29
N ARG A 9 -42.49 -48.97 -23.42
CA ARG A 9 -41.35 -49.88 -23.59
C ARG A 9 -41.77 -51.36 -23.56
N TYR A 10 -42.61 -51.75 -22.60
CA TYR A 10 -43.12 -53.12 -22.51
C TYR A 10 -43.96 -53.49 -23.75
N ASP A 11 -44.89 -52.62 -24.17
CA ASP A 11 -45.73 -52.85 -25.37
C ASP A 11 -44.93 -52.94 -26.68
N LEU A 12 -43.76 -52.29 -26.78
CA LEU A 12 -42.88 -52.35 -27.96
C LEU A 12 -41.96 -53.58 -27.97
N MET A 13 -41.60 -54.12 -26.80
CA MET A 13 -40.87 -55.39 -26.67
C MET A 13 -41.76 -56.59 -27.02
N GLU A 14 -43.04 -56.56 -26.62
CA GLU A 14 -44.00 -57.64 -26.87
C GLU A 14 -44.34 -57.82 -28.37
N LYS A 15 -44.11 -56.79 -29.20
CA LYS A 15 -44.42 -56.79 -30.65
C LYS A 15 -43.25 -57.10 -31.60
N ASN A 16 -42.13 -57.68 -31.14
CA ASN A 16 -40.93 -57.97 -31.97
C ASN A 16 -40.32 -56.73 -32.69
N LYS A 17 -40.52 -55.51 -32.18
CA LYS A 17 -40.02 -54.25 -32.78
C LYS A 17 -38.78 -53.71 -32.06
N THR A 18 -37.75 -54.55 -31.91
CA THR A 18 -36.46 -54.22 -31.26
C THR A 18 -35.82 -52.93 -31.78
N GLY A 19 -35.87 -52.66 -33.09
CA GLY A 19 -35.34 -51.42 -33.67
C GLY A 19 -36.10 -50.13 -33.26
N LYS A 20 -37.41 -50.21 -33.01
CA LYS A 20 -38.18 -49.06 -32.48
C LYS A 20 -37.92 -48.87 -30.99
N TYR A 21 -37.82 -49.96 -30.24
CA TYR A 21 -37.46 -49.95 -28.82
C TYR A 21 -36.12 -49.26 -28.56
N LEU A 22 -35.07 -49.60 -29.32
CA LEU A 22 -33.75 -48.96 -29.22
C LEU A 22 -33.80 -47.45 -29.47
N LYS A 23 -34.54 -46.98 -30.49
CA LYS A 23 -34.71 -45.55 -30.77
C LYS A 23 -35.40 -44.80 -29.62
N TYR A 24 -36.44 -45.40 -29.02
CA TYR A 24 -37.13 -44.81 -27.88
C TYR A 24 -36.28 -44.80 -26.60
N ALA A 25 -35.52 -45.87 -26.33
CA ALA A 25 -34.61 -45.92 -25.19
C ALA A 25 -33.47 -44.89 -25.31
N ILE A 26 -32.90 -44.72 -26.51
CA ILE A 26 -31.91 -43.67 -26.79
C ILE A 26 -32.51 -42.27 -26.58
N GLY A 27 -33.73 -42.03 -27.07
CA GLY A 27 -34.42 -40.75 -26.87
C GLY A 27 -34.65 -40.41 -25.40
N GLU A 28 -34.98 -41.39 -24.56
CA GLU A 28 -35.15 -41.18 -23.12
C GLU A 28 -33.83 -40.91 -22.41
N ILE A 29 -32.75 -41.61 -22.76
CA ILE A 29 -31.41 -41.32 -22.24
C ILE A 29 -31.00 -39.89 -22.59
N ILE A 30 -31.18 -39.48 -23.84
CA ILE A 30 -30.87 -38.10 -24.29
C ILE A 30 -31.68 -37.08 -23.48
N LEU A 31 -32.97 -37.32 -23.26
CA LEU A 31 -33.84 -36.41 -22.50
C LEU A 31 -33.42 -36.29 -21.02
N VAL A 32 -33.06 -37.42 -20.39
CA VAL A 32 -32.50 -37.42 -19.02
C VAL A 32 -31.17 -36.67 -18.95
N VAL A 33 -30.27 -36.91 -19.91
CA VAL A 33 -28.97 -36.22 -19.98
C VAL A 33 -29.15 -34.71 -20.14
N ILE A 34 -30.06 -34.26 -21.02
CA ILE A 34 -30.39 -32.84 -21.16
C ILE A 34 -30.91 -32.27 -19.83
N GLY A 35 -31.78 -32.99 -19.12
CA GLY A 35 -32.28 -32.58 -17.81
C GLY A 35 -31.16 -32.39 -16.77
N ILE A 36 -30.21 -33.33 -16.70
CA ILE A 36 -29.05 -33.23 -15.81
C ILE A 36 -28.15 -32.05 -16.19
N LEU A 37 -27.89 -31.85 -17.49
CA LEU A 37 -27.07 -30.73 -17.96
C LEU A 37 -27.70 -29.38 -17.61
N ILE A 38 -29.02 -29.23 -17.79
CA ILE A 38 -29.73 -28.00 -17.41
C ILE A 38 -29.65 -27.77 -15.89
N ALA A 39 -29.85 -28.82 -15.08
CA ALA A 39 -29.74 -28.71 -13.62
C ALA A 39 -28.33 -28.29 -13.17
N LEU A 40 -27.28 -28.87 -13.78
CA LEU A 40 -25.89 -28.50 -13.54
C LEU A 40 -25.61 -27.05 -13.98
N GLN A 41 -26.15 -26.62 -15.12
CA GLN A 41 -26.00 -25.24 -15.60
C GLN A 41 -26.64 -24.23 -14.63
N ILE A 42 -27.86 -24.49 -14.14
CA ILE A 42 -28.52 -23.64 -13.15
C ILE A 42 -27.70 -23.56 -11.85
N ASN A 43 -27.17 -24.70 -11.38
CA ASN A 43 -26.33 -24.73 -10.19
C ASN A 43 -25.04 -23.91 -10.38
N ASN A 44 -24.35 -24.09 -11.52
CA ASN A 44 -23.15 -23.33 -11.86
C ASN A 44 -23.44 -21.83 -11.98
N PHE A 45 -24.58 -21.44 -12.57
CA PHE A 45 -25.00 -20.05 -12.67
C PHE A 45 -25.23 -19.42 -11.29
N ASN A 46 -25.95 -20.10 -10.40
CA ASN A 46 -26.16 -19.62 -9.03
C ASN A 46 -24.84 -19.48 -8.25
N ASN A 47 -23.94 -20.45 -8.38
CA ASN A 47 -22.62 -20.39 -7.75
C ASN A 47 -21.78 -19.22 -8.28
N ASN A 48 -21.76 -19.01 -9.61
CA ASN A 48 -21.06 -17.89 -10.23
C ASN A 48 -21.63 -16.54 -9.76
N LYS A 49 -22.96 -16.43 -9.64
CA LYS A 49 -23.60 -15.22 -9.10
C LYS A 49 -23.20 -14.96 -7.65
N GLN A 50 -23.15 -15.98 -6.81
CA GLN A 50 -22.70 -15.85 -5.42
C GLN A 50 -21.23 -15.43 -5.33
N GLN A 51 -20.35 -16.04 -6.14
CA GLN A 51 -18.94 -15.67 -6.22
C GLN A 51 -18.76 -14.22 -6.68
N ARG A 52 -19.50 -13.79 -7.71
CA ARG A 52 -19.45 -12.41 -8.20
C ARG A 52 -19.92 -11.41 -7.15
N ASN A 53 -20.97 -11.72 -6.39
CA ASN A 53 -21.42 -10.86 -5.29
C ASN A 53 -20.35 -10.71 -4.19
N LYS A 54 -19.66 -11.80 -3.83
CA LYS A 54 -18.55 -11.76 -2.88
C LYS A 54 -17.38 -10.95 -3.41
N GLU A 55 -17.01 -11.16 -4.67
CA GLU A 55 -15.97 -10.39 -5.36
C GLU A 55 -16.29 -8.89 -5.31
N GLN A 56 -17.51 -8.49 -5.67
CA GLN A 56 -17.93 -7.07 -5.62
C GLN A 56 -17.84 -6.47 -4.22
N GLY A 57 -18.21 -7.22 -3.18
CA GLY A 57 -18.02 -6.79 -1.79
C GLY A 57 -16.55 -6.54 -1.43
N TYR A 58 -15.66 -7.42 -1.87
CA TYR A 58 -14.21 -7.24 -1.70
C TYR A 58 -13.68 -6.06 -2.50
N LEU A 59 -14.06 -5.89 -3.76
CA LEU A 59 -13.61 -4.78 -4.61
C LEU A 59 -13.96 -3.42 -3.99
N LEU A 60 -15.18 -3.24 -3.49
CA LEU A 60 -15.60 -2.01 -2.82
C LEU A 60 -14.82 -1.73 -1.52
N SER A 61 -14.56 -2.79 -0.75
CA SER A 61 -13.80 -2.70 0.51
C SER A 61 -12.33 -2.36 0.24
N LEU A 62 -11.71 -3.01 -0.75
CA LEU A 62 -10.35 -2.73 -1.22
C LEU A 62 -10.26 -1.29 -1.74
N GLN A 63 -11.22 -0.83 -2.55
CA GLN A 63 -11.21 0.54 -3.06
C GLN A 63 -11.19 1.57 -1.91
N THR A 64 -11.97 1.33 -0.86
CA THR A 64 -11.98 2.19 0.33
C THR A 64 -10.64 2.17 1.07
N GLU A 65 -10.06 0.99 1.24
CA GLU A 65 -8.75 0.79 1.86
C GLU A 65 -7.64 1.50 1.06
N PHE A 66 -7.56 1.27 -0.25
CA PHE A 66 -6.55 1.86 -1.12
C PHE A 66 -6.70 3.39 -1.27
N LYS A 67 -7.93 3.93 -1.27
CA LYS A 67 -8.15 5.39 -1.21
C LYS A 67 -7.61 5.99 0.09
N THR A 68 -7.76 5.28 1.20
CA THR A 68 -7.18 5.70 2.49
C THR A 68 -5.66 5.65 2.46
N ASN A 69 -5.10 4.58 1.87
CA ASN A 69 -3.66 4.40 1.70
C ASN A 69 -3.04 5.48 0.81
N LEU A 70 -3.73 5.89 -0.25
CA LEU A 70 -3.31 6.99 -1.12
C LEU A 70 -3.22 8.32 -0.36
N LYS A 71 -4.21 8.62 0.49
CA LYS A 71 -4.16 9.84 1.32
C LYS A 71 -2.98 9.82 2.28
N LYS A 72 -2.78 8.69 2.97
CA LYS A 72 -1.68 8.51 3.93
C LYS A 72 -0.31 8.68 3.26
N ILE A 73 -0.10 8.08 2.08
CA ILE A 73 1.21 8.15 1.42
C ILE A 73 1.52 9.55 0.89
N ASN A 74 0.50 10.28 0.40
CA ASN A 74 0.67 11.67 -0.04
C ASN A 74 1.05 12.59 1.12
N ILE A 75 0.52 12.37 2.33
CA ILE A 75 0.94 13.11 3.53
C ILE A 75 2.42 12.84 3.80
N CYS A 76 2.84 11.57 3.80
CA CYS A 76 4.24 11.21 4.04
C CYS A 76 5.19 11.79 2.99
N LEU A 77 4.83 11.74 1.70
CA LEU A 77 5.62 12.30 0.60
C LEU A 77 5.88 13.80 0.79
N ASN A 78 4.83 14.56 1.12
CA ASN A 78 4.91 16.00 1.34
C ASN A 78 5.73 16.35 2.61
N GLU A 79 5.58 15.55 3.67
CA GLU A 79 6.39 15.73 4.87
C GLU A 79 7.88 15.43 4.63
N ASN A 80 8.19 14.38 3.88
CA ASN A 80 9.55 14.05 3.49
C ASN A 80 10.15 15.09 2.55
N GLU A 81 9.38 15.64 1.62
CA GLU A 81 9.82 16.71 0.73
C GLU A 81 10.27 17.96 1.50
N LYS A 82 9.50 18.37 2.52
CA LYS A 82 9.91 19.46 3.42
C LYS A 82 11.22 19.17 4.15
N ARG A 83 11.44 17.91 4.58
CA ARG A 83 12.68 17.49 5.25
C ARG A 83 13.87 17.42 4.31
N ILE A 84 13.67 16.95 3.08
CA ILE A 84 14.68 16.94 2.02
C ILE A 84 15.16 18.36 1.76
N ASN A 85 14.22 19.29 1.55
CA ASN A 85 14.56 20.70 1.30
C ASN A 85 15.28 21.32 2.51
N ALA A 86 14.82 21.05 3.74
CA ALA A 86 15.48 21.56 4.93
C ALA A 86 16.89 20.97 5.13
N ALA A 87 17.10 19.69 4.79
CA ALA A 87 18.43 19.06 4.83
C ALA A 87 19.35 19.65 3.75
N GLU A 88 18.83 19.94 2.57
CA GLU A 88 19.56 20.63 1.49
C GLU A 88 19.96 22.05 1.90
N ASP A 89 19.04 22.80 2.50
CA ASP A 89 19.33 24.12 3.05
C ASP A 89 20.38 24.04 4.17
N MET A 90 20.32 23.02 5.04
CA MET A 90 21.32 22.79 6.07
C MET A 90 22.71 22.47 5.50
N LEU A 91 22.79 21.74 4.37
CA LEU A 91 24.05 21.48 3.68
C LEU A 91 24.69 22.78 3.15
N SER A 92 23.88 23.77 2.76
CA SER A 92 24.41 25.08 2.34
C SER A 92 25.10 25.87 3.46
N LEU A 93 24.75 25.59 4.73
CA LEU A 93 25.31 26.29 5.90
C LEU A 93 26.76 25.91 6.23
N PHE A 94 27.34 24.95 5.51
CA PHE A 94 28.78 24.67 5.58
C PHE A 94 29.62 25.75 4.87
N ASP A 95 29.02 26.54 3.96
CA ASP A 95 29.62 27.78 3.47
C ASP A 95 29.44 28.90 4.50
N ASN A 96 30.56 29.43 5.00
CA ASN A 96 30.57 30.54 5.95
C ASN A 96 29.88 31.80 5.40
N ASN A 97 30.03 32.08 4.09
CA ASN A 97 29.43 33.25 3.46
C ASN A 97 27.89 33.17 3.48
N ILE A 98 27.34 31.95 3.44
CA ILE A 98 25.90 31.73 3.56
C ILE A 98 25.53 31.75 5.04
N ARG A 99 26.13 30.89 5.87
CA ARG A 99 25.77 30.69 7.27
C ARG A 99 25.76 31.98 8.09
N ASP A 100 26.70 32.88 7.85
CA ASP A 100 26.83 34.10 8.63
C ASP A 100 25.78 35.16 8.25
N THR A 101 25.11 35.01 7.09
CA THR A 101 23.99 35.88 6.67
C THR A 101 22.62 35.39 7.17
N ILE A 102 22.52 34.12 7.58
CA ILE A 102 21.27 33.51 8.02
C ILE A 102 21.08 33.73 9.53
N SER A 103 19.85 34.08 9.93
CA SER A 103 19.51 34.27 11.35
C SER A 103 19.54 32.95 12.13
N ASP A 104 19.84 33.02 13.43
CA ASP A 104 19.81 31.84 14.32
C ASP A 104 18.42 31.17 14.33
N ARG A 105 17.36 31.98 14.23
CA ARG A 105 15.98 31.49 14.14
C ARG A 105 15.76 30.63 12.90
N ALA A 106 16.19 31.09 11.73
CA ALA A 106 16.02 30.34 10.49
C ALA A 106 16.77 29.00 10.54
N ILE A 107 18.00 28.99 11.08
CA ILE A 107 18.76 27.75 11.30
C ILE A 107 18.04 26.82 12.28
N SER A 108 17.52 27.35 13.37
CA SER A 108 16.71 26.57 14.33
C SER A 108 15.41 26.03 13.71
N GLU A 109 14.80 26.73 12.76
CA GLU A 109 13.64 26.23 12.00
C GLU A 109 14.04 25.05 11.10
N LEU A 110 15.18 25.12 10.40
CA LEU A 110 15.72 24.02 9.58
C LEU A 110 16.04 22.78 10.44
N ILE A 111 16.80 22.97 11.52
CA ILE A 111 17.15 21.91 12.47
C ILE A 111 15.87 21.26 13.02
N HIS A 112 14.87 22.06 13.39
CA HIS A 112 13.61 21.52 13.87
C HIS A 112 12.85 20.72 12.81
N LEU A 113 12.87 21.13 11.54
CA LEU A 113 12.21 20.38 10.46
C LEU A 113 12.89 19.03 10.22
N VAL A 114 14.22 19.01 10.17
CA VAL A 114 15.01 17.79 9.94
C VAL A 114 14.86 16.81 11.11
N PHE A 115 15.03 17.27 12.35
CA PHE A 115 14.95 16.39 13.52
C PHE A 115 13.52 16.15 14.01
N GLY A 116 12.56 17.01 13.66
CA GLY A 116 11.18 16.97 14.13
C GLY A 116 10.35 15.86 13.51
N GLY A 117 10.02 14.85 14.31
CA GLY A 117 9.14 13.74 13.92
C GLY A 117 9.62 12.95 12.70
N GLU A 118 8.87 11.93 12.31
CA GLU A 118 9.14 11.14 11.11
C GLU A 118 7.87 10.97 10.28
N ALA A 119 8.02 11.04 8.97
CA ALA A 119 6.96 10.58 8.08
C ALA A 119 7.00 9.04 8.07
N THR A 120 6.19 8.40 8.90
CA THR A 120 6.06 6.94 8.88
C THR A 120 4.83 6.54 8.08
N TYR A 121 5.03 5.76 7.01
CA TYR A 121 3.89 5.23 6.27
C TYR A 121 3.28 4.02 6.98
N LYS A 122 2.04 4.18 7.47
CA LYS A 122 1.26 3.11 8.12
C LYS A 122 0.00 2.78 7.31
N PRO A 123 0.11 1.94 6.26
CA PRO A 123 -1.03 1.60 5.42
C PRO A 123 -2.09 0.82 6.20
N SER A 124 -3.34 1.02 5.79
CA SER A 124 -4.44 0.11 6.12
C SER A 124 -4.30 -1.15 5.26
N LYS A 125 -4.37 -2.32 5.88
CA LYS A 125 -4.18 -3.62 5.21
C LYS A 125 -5.23 -4.66 5.61
N GLY A 126 -6.29 -4.25 6.30
CA GLY A 126 -7.25 -5.19 6.88
C GLY A 126 -7.96 -6.01 5.83
N VAL A 127 -8.41 -5.36 4.75
CA VAL A 127 -9.12 -6.05 3.66
C VAL A 127 -8.15 -6.87 2.82
N LEU A 128 -6.97 -6.31 2.51
CA LEU A 128 -5.95 -7.02 1.75
C LEU A 128 -5.46 -8.29 2.49
N THR A 129 -5.15 -8.18 3.77
CA THR A 129 -4.73 -9.35 4.57
C THR A 129 -5.86 -10.37 4.71
N ASP A 130 -7.12 -9.94 4.86
CA ASP A 130 -8.27 -10.87 4.90
C ASP A 130 -8.41 -11.65 3.58
N ILE A 131 -8.41 -10.97 2.43
CA ILE A 131 -8.64 -11.62 1.13
C ILE A 131 -7.50 -12.58 0.76
N ILE A 132 -6.26 -12.27 1.15
CA ILE A 132 -5.10 -13.15 0.96
C ILE A 132 -5.17 -14.35 1.90
N SER A 133 -5.31 -14.12 3.20
CA SER A 133 -5.25 -15.19 4.22
C SER A 133 -6.42 -16.17 4.14
N SER A 134 -7.59 -15.72 3.69
CA SER A 134 -8.78 -16.57 3.45
C SER A 134 -8.73 -17.35 2.13
N GLY A 135 -7.73 -17.12 1.28
CA GLY A 135 -7.65 -17.71 -0.06
C GLY A 135 -8.65 -17.12 -1.06
N ASN A 136 -9.39 -16.08 -0.67
CA ASN A 136 -10.42 -15.44 -1.48
C ASN A 136 -9.86 -14.54 -2.59
N LEU A 137 -8.55 -14.31 -2.64
CA LEU A 137 -7.91 -13.55 -3.71
C LEU A 137 -8.21 -14.15 -5.10
N ASN A 138 -8.45 -15.46 -5.17
CA ASN A 138 -8.84 -16.13 -6.41
C ASN A 138 -10.21 -15.70 -6.95
N LEU A 139 -11.08 -15.10 -6.12
CA LEU A 139 -12.38 -14.56 -6.53
C LEU A 139 -12.24 -13.33 -7.44
N ILE A 140 -11.14 -12.58 -7.32
CA ILE A 140 -10.88 -11.42 -8.18
C ILE A 140 -10.67 -11.92 -9.61
N GLN A 141 -11.59 -11.64 -10.53
CA GLN A 141 -11.55 -12.17 -11.89
C GLN A 141 -10.42 -11.53 -12.70
N ASN A 142 -10.19 -10.23 -12.50
CA ASN A 142 -9.11 -9.51 -13.16
C ASN A 142 -7.74 -10.03 -12.69
N LYS A 143 -7.02 -10.69 -13.59
CA LYS A 143 -5.72 -11.30 -13.30
C LYS A 143 -4.65 -10.28 -12.94
N GLN A 144 -4.68 -9.10 -13.56
CA GLN A 144 -3.71 -8.03 -13.33
C GLN A 144 -3.91 -7.45 -11.93
N LEU A 145 -5.15 -7.07 -11.59
CA LEU A 145 -5.50 -6.61 -10.23
C LEU A 145 -5.13 -7.63 -9.17
N ARG A 146 -5.42 -8.91 -9.40
CA ARG A 146 -5.04 -9.99 -8.49
C ARG A 146 -3.53 -10.03 -8.24
N GLN A 147 -2.73 -9.86 -9.28
CA GLN A 147 -1.27 -9.87 -9.19
C GLN A 147 -0.75 -8.66 -8.42
N HIS A 148 -1.27 -7.46 -8.70
CA HIS A 148 -0.95 -6.24 -7.99
C HIS A 148 -1.27 -6.32 -6.49
N LEU A 149 -2.46 -6.83 -6.15
CA LEU A 149 -2.85 -7.07 -4.75
C LEU A 149 -1.91 -8.08 -4.07
N ALA A 150 -1.51 -9.14 -4.78
CA ALA A 150 -0.61 -10.17 -4.23
C ALA A 150 0.81 -9.65 -3.97
N SER A 151 1.34 -8.76 -4.81
CA SER A 151 2.70 -8.22 -4.64
C SER A 151 2.79 -7.07 -3.63
N PHE A 152 1.67 -6.39 -3.37
CA PHE A 152 1.66 -5.16 -2.59
C PHE A 152 2.29 -5.30 -1.19
N GLU A 153 2.04 -6.40 -0.47
CA GLU A 153 2.65 -6.60 0.86
C GLU A 153 4.18 -6.66 0.81
N SER A 154 4.75 -7.30 -0.21
CA SER A 154 6.21 -7.39 -0.38
C SER A 154 6.86 -6.04 -0.68
N GLU A 155 6.15 -5.16 -1.38
CA GLU A 155 6.63 -3.80 -1.67
C GLU A 155 6.59 -2.92 -0.42
N LEU A 156 5.59 -3.10 0.44
CA LEU A 156 5.54 -2.44 1.75
C LEU A 156 6.68 -2.90 2.66
N ASP A 157 7.01 -4.18 2.67
CA ASP A 157 8.15 -4.71 3.43
C ASP A 157 9.46 -4.11 2.92
N PHE A 158 9.63 -4.00 1.60
CA PHE A 158 10.79 -3.38 1.00
C PHE A 158 10.91 -1.89 1.36
N LEU A 159 9.80 -1.14 1.32
CA LEU A 159 9.75 0.25 1.81
C LEU A 159 10.16 0.33 3.28
N LYS A 160 9.71 -0.62 4.11
CA LYS A 160 10.00 -0.60 5.55
C LYS A 160 11.48 -0.72 5.87
N LEU A 161 12.22 -1.52 5.08
CA LEU A 161 13.68 -1.63 5.19
C LEU A 161 14.36 -0.29 4.90
N GLN A 162 13.92 0.43 3.87
CA GLN A 162 14.44 1.75 3.53
C GLN A 162 14.12 2.81 4.58
N GLU A 163 12.90 2.79 5.14
CA GLU A 163 12.54 3.66 6.27
C GLU A 163 13.48 3.44 7.45
N THR A 164 13.77 2.18 7.78
CA THR A 164 14.66 1.81 8.90
C THR A 164 16.09 2.31 8.68
N SER A 165 16.59 2.23 7.45
CA SER A 165 17.90 2.79 7.10
C SER A 165 17.92 4.32 7.28
N THR A 166 16.87 5.00 6.79
CA THR A 166 16.76 6.46 6.87
C THR A 166 16.66 6.93 8.34
N HIS A 167 15.93 6.19 9.16
CA HIS A 167 15.82 6.41 10.60
C HIS A 167 17.18 6.28 11.29
N SER A 168 17.95 5.25 10.95
CA SER A 168 19.27 5.00 11.54
C SER A 168 20.26 6.15 11.25
N SER A 169 20.31 6.65 10.01
CA SER A 169 21.14 7.81 9.64
C SER A 169 20.71 9.08 10.39
N LYS A 170 19.40 9.29 10.56
CA LYS A 170 18.88 10.42 11.34
C LYS A 170 19.25 10.35 12.82
N ASP A 171 19.16 9.16 13.42
CA ASP A 171 19.53 8.94 14.82
C ASP A 171 21.01 9.24 15.07
N GLU A 172 21.89 8.85 14.15
CA GLU A 172 23.31 9.18 14.20
C GLU A 172 23.55 10.69 14.12
N MET A 173 22.88 11.35 13.16
CA MET A 173 22.91 12.81 13.03
C MET A 173 22.43 13.52 14.30
N GLN A 174 21.35 13.02 14.91
CA GLN A 174 20.78 13.60 16.13
C GLN A 174 21.69 13.41 17.34
N LYS A 175 22.37 12.25 17.45
CA LYS A 175 23.38 12.03 18.50
C LYS A 175 24.52 13.04 18.38
N LEU A 176 25.00 13.31 17.16
CA LEU A 176 26.06 14.29 16.95
C LEU A 176 25.59 15.73 17.25
N PHE A 177 24.35 16.06 16.85
CA PHE A 177 23.74 17.35 17.22
C PHE A 177 23.62 17.52 18.73
N ASN A 178 23.17 16.50 19.46
CA ASN A 178 23.02 16.58 20.91
C ASN A 178 24.36 16.74 21.65
N LYS A 179 25.48 16.32 21.06
CA LYS A 179 26.83 16.50 21.63
C LYS A 179 27.39 17.90 21.40
N ASN A 180 27.06 18.53 20.25
CA ASN A 180 27.71 19.76 19.78
C ASN A 180 26.79 20.99 19.76
N GLY A 181 25.49 20.79 19.95
CA GLY A 181 24.45 21.81 19.89
C GLY A 181 23.50 21.75 21.08
N SER A 182 22.40 22.49 20.97
CA SER A 182 21.37 22.64 21.99
C SER A 182 19.99 22.58 21.37
N VAL A 183 19.26 21.49 21.61
CA VAL A 183 17.83 21.36 21.29
C VAL A 183 17.03 22.44 22.00
N ARG A 184 17.41 22.78 23.23
CA ARG A 184 16.75 23.85 23.99
C ARG A 184 16.85 25.19 23.28
N LYS A 185 18.03 25.53 22.76
CA LYS A 185 18.25 26.76 21.97
C LYS A 185 17.38 26.77 20.72
N VAL A 186 17.26 25.63 20.03
CA VAL A 186 16.34 25.49 18.88
C VAL A 186 14.92 25.87 19.27
N LEU A 187 14.44 25.37 20.40
CA LEU A 187 13.09 25.67 20.87
C LEU A 187 12.92 27.14 21.29
N ILE A 188 13.91 27.73 21.97
CA ILE A 188 13.91 29.15 22.35
C ILE A 188 13.84 30.05 21.11
N ASP A 189 14.65 29.77 20.08
CA ASP A 189 14.67 30.55 18.84
C ASP A 189 13.35 30.48 18.08
N LYS A 190 12.62 29.36 18.24
CA LYS A 190 11.25 29.19 17.73
C LYS A 190 10.17 29.81 18.62
N GLY A 191 10.54 30.47 19.72
CA GLY A 191 9.65 31.20 20.59
C GLY A 191 9.14 30.42 21.81
N LEU A 192 9.68 29.23 22.10
CA LEU A 192 9.35 28.51 23.33
C LEU A 192 10.00 29.22 24.53
N VAL A 193 9.19 29.54 25.54
CA VAL A 193 9.66 30.17 26.77
C VAL A 193 9.85 29.10 27.84
N PHE A 194 11.00 29.12 28.51
CA PHE A 194 11.28 28.31 29.69
C PHE A 194 11.34 29.21 30.92
N GLU A 195 10.71 28.79 32.02
CA GLU A 195 10.65 29.58 33.26
C GLU A 195 12.05 29.81 33.86
N ASN A 196 12.88 28.79 33.85
CA ASN A 196 14.22 28.83 34.43
C ASN A 196 15.29 28.92 33.34
N LYS A 197 16.30 29.77 33.55
CA LYS A 197 17.48 29.86 32.69
C LYS A 197 18.29 28.56 32.72
N SER A 198 18.96 28.24 31.62
CA SER A 198 19.83 27.08 31.48
C SER A 198 21.20 27.48 30.91
N ILE A 199 22.22 26.69 31.23
CA ILE A 199 23.55 26.81 30.61
C ILE A 199 23.54 26.70 29.08
N SER A 200 22.48 26.09 28.51
CA SER A 200 22.34 25.86 27.08
C SER A 200 21.57 26.97 26.34
N ASP A 201 21.15 28.03 27.05
CA ASP A 201 20.48 29.21 26.48
C ASP A 201 21.45 30.06 25.63
N THR A 202 22.75 30.00 25.93
CA THR A 202 23.82 30.74 25.23
C THR A 202 24.55 29.91 24.17
N THR A 203 24.16 28.64 23.97
CA THR A 203 24.77 27.79 22.95
C THR A 203 24.54 28.35 21.56
N ASN A 204 25.60 28.39 20.74
CA ASN A 204 25.50 28.76 19.33
C ASN A 204 25.51 27.51 18.44
N ASN A 205 24.32 27.11 17.96
CA ASN A 205 24.16 25.94 17.10
C ASN A 205 24.84 26.09 15.72
N LYS A 206 25.21 27.31 15.27
CA LYS A 206 25.93 27.51 14.00
C LYS A 206 27.27 26.79 13.94
N LYS A 207 27.91 26.58 15.10
CA LYS A 207 29.23 25.94 15.19
C LYS A 207 29.24 24.50 14.68
N ILE A 208 28.10 23.82 14.68
CA ILE A 208 28.03 22.43 14.20
C ILE A 208 28.29 22.33 12.68
N PHE A 209 27.97 23.38 11.91
CA PHE A 209 28.22 23.46 10.47
C PHE A 209 29.68 23.79 10.12
N SER A 210 30.59 23.68 11.09
CA SER A 210 32.04 23.70 10.87
C SER A 210 32.68 22.32 11.10
N LEU A 211 31.87 21.30 11.38
CA LEU A 211 32.31 19.93 11.61
C LEU A 211 32.12 19.08 10.36
N VAL A 212 33.22 18.64 9.75
CA VAL A 212 33.19 17.71 8.59
C VAL A 212 32.44 16.42 8.91
N GLU A 213 32.54 15.92 10.15
CA GLU A 213 31.77 14.75 10.61
C GLU A 213 30.26 14.99 10.51
N PHE A 214 29.79 16.18 10.87
CA PHE A 214 28.37 16.53 10.77
C PHE A 214 27.93 16.70 9.30
N GLU A 215 28.80 17.25 8.44
CA GLU A 215 28.54 17.37 7.01
C GLU A 215 28.30 16.00 6.37
N ASN A 216 29.21 15.05 6.62
CA ASN A 216 29.13 13.70 6.07
C ASN A 216 27.84 13.00 6.49
N ILE A 217 27.51 13.04 7.78
CA ILE A 217 26.29 12.39 8.30
C ILE A 217 25.02 13.08 7.78
N LEU A 218 25.01 14.42 7.67
CA LEU A 218 23.88 15.14 7.07
C LEU A 218 23.71 14.80 5.59
N LEU A 219 24.81 14.67 4.85
CA LEU A 219 24.79 14.29 3.44
C LEU A 219 24.27 12.85 3.25
N ASP A 220 24.70 11.91 4.10
CA ASP A 220 24.18 10.54 4.10
C ASP A 220 22.67 10.51 4.41
N TYR A 221 22.22 11.28 5.41
CA TYR A 221 20.80 11.44 5.69
C TYR A 221 20.04 12.02 4.48
N TYR A 222 20.56 13.09 3.86
CA TYR A 222 19.96 13.70 2.67
C TYR A 222 19.81 12.70 1.53
N LEU A 223 20.85 11.94 1.22
CA LEU A 223 20.82 10.93 0.15
C LEU A 223 19.82 9.81 0.46
N THR A 224 19.78 9.32 1.70
CA THR A 224 18.88 8.24 2.10
C THR A 224 17.41 8.66 2.10
N ILE A 225 17.07 9.83 2.64
CA ILE A 225 15.68 10.33 2.62
C ILE A 225 15.24 10.73 1.21
N LYS A 226 16.12 11.32 0.39
CA LYS A 226 15.82 11.63 -1.01
C LYS A 226 15.56 10.36 -1.83
N ALA A 227 16.38 9.33 -1.64
CA ALA A 227 16.16 8.03 -2.25
C ALA A 227 14.83 7.42 -1.78
N ALA A 228 14.56 7.40 -0.47
CA ALA A 228 13.31 6.91 0.09
C ALA A 228 12.09 7.66 -0.49
N ASN A 229 12.15 8.97 -0.65
CA ASN A 229 11.03 9.74 -1.21
C ASN A 229 10.89 9.63 -2.75
N GLY A 230 11.72 8.82 -3.40
CA GLY A 230 11.77 8.64 -4.85
C GLY A 230 10.87 7.53 -5.40
N GLU A 231 10.96 7.31 -6.72
CA GLU A 231 10.16 6.34 -7.51
C GLU A 231 10.34 4.90 -7.06
N ARG A 232 11.51 4.54 -6.52
CA ARG A 232 11.75 3.18 -6.04
C ARG A 232 10.95 2.82 -4.78
N PHE A 233 10.48 3.83 -4.04
CA PHE A 233 9.94 3.66 -2.69
C PHE A 233 8.61 4.43 -2.54
N PHE A 234 8.55 5.53 -1.79
CA PHE A 234 7.28 6.20 -1.49
C PHE A 234 6.50 6.62 -2.76
N LYS A 235 7.16 7.12 -3.82
CA LYS A 235 6.47 7.47 -5.07
C LYS A 235 6.03 6.23 -5.85
N GLY A 236 6.84 5.17 -5.88
CA GLY A 236 6.46 3.91 -6.54
C GLY A 236 5.26 3.25 -5.88
N ILE A 237 5.21 3.21 -4.54
CA ILE A 237 4.04 2.71 -3.81
C ILE A 237 2.82 3.57 -4.11
N LYS A 238 2.95 4.90 -4.20
CA LYS A 238 1.85 5.79 -4.59
C LYS A 238 1.32 5.44 -5.98
N GLU A 239 2.21 5.30 -6.96
CA GLU A 239 1.85 4.95 -8.34
C GLU A 239 1.16 3.59 -8.42
N HIS A 240 1.64 2.59 -7.68
CA HIS A 240 1.02 1.27 -7.65
C HIS A 240 -0.37 1.32 -6.98
N ILE A 241 -0.54 2.10 -5.91
CA ILE A 241 -1.87 2.36 -5.31
C ILE A 241 -2.82 2.99 -6.35
N GLU A 242 -2.33 3.97 -7.13
CA GLU A 242 -3.13 4.62 -8.18
C GLU A 242 -3.54 3.63 -9.27
N GLN A 243 -2.64 2.73 -9.70
CA GLN A 243 -2.95 1.66 -10.66
C GLN A 243 -4.01 0.70 -10.12
N ILE A 244 -3.86 0.21 -8.88
CA ILE A 244 -4.83 -0.66 -8.23
C ILE A 244 -6.19 0.03 -8.16
N LEU A 245 -6.26 1.32 -7.83
CA LEU A 245 -7.52 2.07 -7.79
C LEU A 245 -8.20 2.16 -9.16
N VAL A 246 -7.44 2.40 -10.23
CA VAL A 246 -7.98 2.41 -11.61
C VAL A 246 -8.57 1.05 -11.98
N GLU A 247 -7.88 -0.03 -11.64
CA GLU A 247 -8.34 -1.39 -11.90
C GLU A 247 -9.58 -1.75 -11.08
N LEU A 248 -9.62 -1.38 -9.80
CA LEU A 248 -10.79 -1.53 -8.94
C LEU A 248 -12.00 -0.77 -9.51
N ASP A 249 -11.83 0.47 -9.92
CA ASP A 249 -12.89 1.30 -10.51
C ASP A 249 -13.45 0.69 -11.81
N SER A 250 -12.61 0.02 -12.60
CA SER A 250 -13.01 -0.70 -13.80
C SER A 250 -13.82 -1.97 -13.46
N GLU A 251 -13.39 -2.75 -12.47
CA GLU A 251 -14.05 -4.02 -12.10
C GLU A 251 -15.37 -3.81 -11.34
N ILE A 252 -15.50 -2.74 -10.57
CA ILE A 252 -16.74 -2.40 -9.84
C ILE A 252 -17.88 -2.02 -10.81
N LYS A 253 -17.56 -1.48 -11.99
CA LYS A 253 -18.56 -1.07 -12.99
C LYS A 253 -19.13 -2.24 -13.81
N LYS A 254 -18.56 -3.45 -13.69
CA LYS A 254 -18.93 -4.65 -14.45
C LYS A 254 -19.90 -5.54 -13.66
#